data_AF-A0A7Z2MS40-F1
#
_entry.id   AF-A0A7Z2MS40-F1
#
_cell.length_a   1.000
_cell.length_b   1.000
_cell.length_c   1.000
_cell.angle_alpha   90.00
_cell.angle_beta   90.00
_cell.angle_gamma   90.00
#
_symmetry.space_group_name_H-M   'P 1'
#
loop_
_entity.id
_entity.type
_entity.pdbx_description
1 polymer ?
#
loop_
_entity_poly.entity_id
_entity_poly.type
_entity_poly.pdbx_seq_one_letter_code
_entity_poly.pdbx_strand_id
1 'polypeptide(L)'
;MTVGYKFGDIQHRIDKLGEGFDDISNEKLVEISKSFAKPMLKSHLKSSPQNYKVTLQKRREFESVNVEKWEQAFSLFDSFIQLAFEVVSEYRKYNEALAEKAEDHQFIALIQLHAKAILVAREVQALVSAGFADGALARWRTAHELAVCASVISLSKESGLRFLLSEHVKNAKGMRCYEHYHKRLNHAPFNKERWEANLLQESEALAILGKDYARKGDYEWARPLATDNGIRINERITLKTLEEIVGLDHYRPYFSWACEKNHAPSKVNYANLGTSFNEQNPLFLVGASSFGHLEPINCTSLSLFFTTIACLVPYPNIDTIAFNHVLADFVKQVSQACIESQ
;
A
#
# COMPACT_ATOMS: atom_id res chain seq x y z
N MET A 1 3.11 7.03 30.11
CA MET A 1 3.11 6.38 31.43
C MET A 1 1.71 6.44 32.01
N THR A 2 1.17 5.31 32.45
CA THR A 2 0.14 5.25 33.49
C THR A 2 0.42 6.34 34.52
N VAL A 3 -0.55 7.21 34.80
CA VAL A 3 -0.40 8.11 35.94
C VAL A 3 -0.25 7.22 37.19
N GLY A 4 0.98 7.10 37.70
CA GLY A 4 1.30 6.44 38.97
C GLY A 4 1.68 4.95 38.96
N TYR A 5 1.89 4.28 37.82
CA TYR A 5 2.39 2.90 37.80
C TYR A 5 3.71 2.78 37.05
N LYS A 6 4.75 2.26 37.72
CA LYS A 6 6.04 1.89 37.14
C LYS A 6 6.10 0.39 36.90
N PHE A 7 6.67 0.00 35.76
CA PHE A 7 6.89 -1.41 35.46
C PHE A 7 7.78 -2.03 36.54
N GLY A 8 7.31 -3.12 37.16
CA GLY A 8 7.94 -3.74 38.32
C GLY A 8 7.25 -3.47 39.66
N ASP A 9 6.33 -2.50 39.78
CA ASP A 9 5.67 -2.18 41.06
C ASP A 9 4.82 -3.34 41.62
N ILE A 10 4.18 -4.14 40.76
CA ILE A 10 3.46 -5.35 41.19
C ILE A 10 4.45 -6.40 41.70
N GLN A 11 5.55 -6.63 40.98
CA GLN A 11 6.59 -7.57 41.38
C GLN A 11 7.18 -7.18 42.74
N HIS A 12 7.57 -5.92 42.91
CA HIS A 12 8.07 -5.41 44.19
C HIS A 12 7.08 -5.51 45.35
N ARG A 13 5.77 -5.47 45.07
CA ARG A 13 4.74 -5.69 46.09
C ARG A 13 4.59 -7.16 46.45
N ILE A 14 4.73 -8.07 45.47
CA ILE A 14 4.76 -9.51 45.70
C ILE A 14 6.01 -9.90 46.48
N ASP A 15 7.18 -9.41 46.08
CA ASP A 15 8.46 -9.68 46.76
C ASP A 15 8.43 -9.24 48.24
N LYS A 16 7.71 -8.15 48.56
CA LYS A 16 7.53 -7.65 49.94
C LYS A 16 6.61 -8.51 50.81
N LEU A 17 5.80 -9.39 50.22
CA LEU A 17 4.94 -10.32 50.96
C LEU A 17 5.71 -11.56 51.48
N GLY A 18 6.99 -11.71 51.12
CA GLY A 18 7.89 -12.71 51.70
C GLY A 18 7.78 -14.12 51.11
N GLU A 19 6.94 -14.33 50.09
CA GLU A 19 6.91 -15.56 49.29
C GLU A 19 7.73 -15.30 48.00
N GLY A 20 8.70 -16.17 47.68
CA GLY A 20 9.37 -16.10 46.39
C GLY A 20 8.36 -16.32 45.27
N PHE A 21 8.50 -15.66 44.12
CA PHE A 21 7.57 -15.82 43.00
C PHE A 21 7.41 -17.30 42.56
N ASP A 22 8.46 -18.10 42.76
CA ASP A 22 8.51 -19.54 42.49
C ASP A 22 7.81 -20.40 43.56
N ASP A 23 7.51 -19.85 44.74
CA ASP A 23 6.86 -20.54 45.87
C ASP A 23 5.33 -20.35 45.89
N ILE A 24 4.79 -19.48 45.01
CA ILE A 24 3.36 -19.16 44.94
C ILE A 24 2.68 -20.12 43.95
N SER A 25 1.55 -20.74 44.36
CA SER A 25 0.78 -21.59 43.45
C SER A 25 0.27 -20.79 42.24
N ASN A 26 0.15 -21.46 41.09
CA ASN A 26 -0.36 -20.83 39.86
C ASN A 26 -1.76 -20.22 40.07
N GLU A 27 -2.63 -20.84 40.86
CA GLU A 27 -3.97 -20.30 41.16
C GLU A 27 -3.87 -18.97 41.93
N LYS A 28 -2.99 -18.91 42.92
CA LYS A 28 -2.78 -17.72 43.75
C LYS A 28 -2.12 -16.58 42.94
N LEU A 29 -1.19 -16.90 42.02
CA LEU A 29 -0.64 -15.94 41.05
C LEU A 29 -1.71 -15.37 40.12
N VAL A 30 -2.62 -16.21 39.63
CA VAL A 30 -3.75 -15.77 38.78
C VAL A 30 -4.70 -14.87 39.56
N GLU A 31 -4.99 -15.18 40.82
CA GLU A 31 -5.85 -14.36 41.66
C GLU A 31 -5.21 -12.99 41.96
N ILE A 32 -3.96 -12.99 42.40
CA ILE A 32 -3.19 -11.77 42.70
C ILE A 32 -3.09 -10.89 41.45
N SER A 33 -2.70 -11.45 40.30
CA SER A 33 -2.61 -10.69 39.05
C SER A 33 -3.95 -10.09 38.61
N LYS A 34 -5.07 -10.83 38.74
CA LYS A 34 -6.42 -10.31 38.48
C LYS A 34 -6.82 -9.18 39.43
N SER A 35 -6.42 -9.27 40.70
CA SER A 35 -6.70 -8.24 41.70
C SER A 35 -6.04 -6.89 41.36
N PHE A 36 -4.87 -6.90 40.72
CA PHE A 36 -4.20 -5.69 40.21
C PHE A 36 -4.70 -5.27 38.82
N ALA A 37 -4.93 -6.22 37.91
CA ALA A 37 -5.31 -5.93 36.54
C ALA A 37 -6.68 -5.23 36.43
N LYS A 38 -7.69 -5.66 37.21
CA LYS A 38 -9.05 -5.10 37.15
C LYS A 38 -9.08 -3.60 37.52
N PRO A 39 -8.53 -3.14 38.66
CA PRO A 39 -8.44 -1.71 38.98
C PRO A 39 -7.61 -0.92 37.96
N MET A 40 -6.51 -1.50 37.47
CA MET A 40 -5.64 -0.84 36.48
C MET A 40 -6.41 -0.56 35.19
N LEU A 41 -7.14 -1.56 34.66
CA LEU A 41 -8.02 -1.38 33.51
C LEU A 41 -9.10 -0.33 33.76
N LYS A 42 -9.77 -0.36 34.92
CA LYS A 42 -10.80 0.62 35.28
C LYS A 42 -10.25 2.05 35.30
N SER A 43 -9.04 2.25 35.83
CA SER A 43 -8.34 3.53 35.84
C SER A 43 -8.00 4.02 34.42
N HIS A 44 -7.51 3.12 33.56
CA HIS A 44 -7.24 3.42 32.16
C HIS A 44 -8.50 3.81 31.39
N LEU A 45 -9.58 3.05 31.54
CA LEU A 45 -10.85 3.35 30.89
C LEU A 45 -11.41 4.70 31.35
N LYS A 46 -11.30 5.02 32.65
CA LYS A 46 -11.73 6.31 33.20
C LYS A 46 -10.93 7.49 32.63
N SER A 47 -9.62 7.33 32.41
CA SER A 47 -8.74 8.39 31.89
C SER A 47 -8.64 8.43 30.36
N SER A 48 -9.06 7.37 29.67
CA SER A 48 -8.96 7.21 28.21
C SER A 48 -9.56 8.37 27.40
N PRO A 49 -10.79 8.87 27.69
CA PRO A 49 -11.35 9.98 26.92
C PRO A 49 -10.51 11.26 26.99
N GLN A 50 -9.96 11.57 28.16
CA GLN A 50 -9.13 12.76 28.34
C GLN A 50 -7.75 12.58 27.67
N ASN A 51 -7.13 11.41 27.84
CA ASN A 51 -5.85 11.07 27.19
C ASN A 51 -5.97 11.11 25.66
N TYR A 52 -7.10 10.63 25.13
CA TYR A 52 -7.40 10.71 23.70
C TYR A 52 -7.45 12.15 23.20
N LYS A 53 -8.16 13.05 23.90
CA LYS A 53 -8.23 14.48 23.53
C LYS A 53 -6.84 15.12 23.50
N VAL A 54 -6.03 14.91 24.53
CA VAL A 54 -4.65 15.43 24.60
C VAL A 54 -3.79 14.90 23.45
N THR A 55 -3.88 13.60 23.17
CA THR A 55 -3.10 12.96 22.09
C THR A 55 -3.58 13.39 20.71
N LEU A 56 -4.90 13.59 20.53
CA LEU A 56 -5.48 14.10 19.28
C LEU A 56 -5.01 15.52 19.00
N GLN A 57 -5.02 16.39 20.01
CA GLN A 57 -4.54 17.76 19.87
C GLN A 57 -3.06 17.79 19.45
N LYS A 58 -2.19 17.05 20.15
CA LYS A 58 -0.77 16.96 19.79
C LYS A 58 -0.53 16.47 18.35
N ARG A 59 -1.32 15.50 17.89
CA ARG A 59 -1.23 15.00 16.51
C ARG A 59 -1.60 16.07 15.49
N ARG A 60 -2.69 16.81 15.72
CA ARG A 60 -3.13 17.90 14.84
C ARG A 60 -2.15 19.07 14.82
N GLU A 61 -1.62 19.45 15.98
CA GLU A 61 -0.60 20.50 16.09
C GLU A 61 0.66 20.11 15.30
N PHE A 62 1.13 18.87 15.47
CA PHE A 62 2.26 18.36 14.69
C PHE A 62 1.98 18.36 13.18
N GLU A 63 0.83 17.83 12.76
CA GLU A 63 0.45 17.75 11.35
C GLU A 63 0.39 19.14 10.71
N SER A 64 -0.18 20.13 11.41
CA SER A 64 -0.22 21.52 10.94
C SER A 64 1.19 22.08 10.71
N VAL A 65 2.11 21.89 11.66
CA VAL A 65 3.50 22.35 11.53
C VAL A 65 4.25 21.61 10.43
N ASN A 66 3.98 20.31 10.27
CA ASN A 66 4.60 19.51 9.21
C ASN A 66 4.13 19.94 7.82
N VAL A 67 2.83 20.21 7.66
CA VAL A 67 2.25 20.73 6.41
C VAL A 67 2.78 22.13 6.11
N GLU A 68 2.90 23.00 7.11
CA GLU A 68 3.49 24.34 6.93
C GLU A 68 4.96 24.25 6.51
N LYS A 69 5.75 23.37 7.13
CA LYS A 69 7.15 23.15 6.74
C LYS A 69 7.29 22.73 5.27
N TRP A 70 6.39 21.87 4.79
CA TRP A 70 6.46 21.25 3.45
C TRP A 70 5.43 21.84 2.48
N GLU A 71 4.91 23.03 2.74
CA GLU A 71 3.74 23.60 2.05
C GLU A 71 3.87 23.57 0.52
N GLN A 72 5.02 24.01 0.00
CA GLN A 72 5.28 24.05 -1.44
C GLN A 72 5.31 22.65 -2.05
N ALA A 73 6.00 21.70 -1.43
CA ALA A 73 6.08 20.32 -1.89
C ALA A 73 4.71 19.62 -1.83
N PHE A 74 3.98 19.79 -0.73
CA PHE A 74 2.68 19.14 -0.52
C PHE A 74 1.59 19.72 -1.43
N SER A 75 1.59 21.04 -1.66
CA SER A 75 0.64 21.67 -2.58
C SER A 75 0.88 21.26 -4.04
N LEU A 76 2.14 21.16 -4.47
CA LEU A 76 2.47 20.65 -5.81
C LEU A 76 2.14 19.16 -5.94
N PHE A 77 2.42 18.35 -4.92
CA PHE A 77 2.06 16.94 -4.95
C PHE A 77 0.54 16.74 -5.02
N ASP A 78 -0.24 17.50 -4.24
CA ASP A 78 -1.70 17.52 -4.31
C ASP A 78 -2.20 17.85 -5.72
N SER A 79 -1.67 18.94 -6.28
CA SER A 79 -2.02 19.44 -7.61
C SER A 79 -1.66 18.43 -8.70
N PHE A 80 -0.53 17.74 -8.57
CA PHE A 80 -0.13 16.68 -9.50
C PHE A 80 -1.09 15.49 -9.47
N ILE A 81 -1.48 15.03 -8.27
CA ILE A 81 -2.47 13.95 -8.13
C ILE A 81 -3.81 14.38 -8.75
N GLN A 82 -4.23 15.61 -8.51
CA GLN A 82 -5.46 16.16 -9.07
C GLN A 82 -5.42 16.24 -10.60
N LEU A 83 -4.32 16.74 -11.17
CA LEU A 83 -4.12 16.80 -12.62
C LEU A 83 -4.15 15.41 -13.25
N ALA A 84 -3.45 14.43 -12.68
CA ALA A 84 -3.47 13.05 -13.16
C ALA A 84 -4.89 12.46 -13.17
N PHE A 85 -5.67 12.73 -12.12
CA PHE A 85 -7.08 12.33 -12.04
C PHE A 85 -7.93 13.00 -13.14
N GLU A 86 -7.80 14.31 -13.32
CA GLU A 86 -8.58 15.08 -14.30
C GLU A 86 -8.27 14.65 -15.73
N VAL A 87 -7.00 14.52 -16.08
CA VAL A 87 -6.56 14.11 -17.43
C VAL A 87 -7.17 12.76 -17.82
N VAL A 88 -7.08 11.75 -16.94
CA VAL A 88 -7.63 10.42 -17.26
C VAL A 88 -9.15 10.42 -17.18
N SER A 89 -9.77 11.24 -16.34
CA SER A 89 -11.23 11.37 -16.28
C SER A 89 -11.80 11.93 -17.59
N GLU A 90 -11.20 13.00 -18.12
CA GLU A 90 -11.61 13.58 -19.40
C GLU A 90 -11.29 12.65 -20.57
N TYR A 91 -10.09 12.04 -20.58
CA TYR A 91 -9.74 11.01 -21.56
C TYR A 91 -10.73 9.84 -21.57
N ARG A 92 -11.15 9.37 -20.39
CA ARG A 92 -12.15 8.29 -20.26
C ARG A 92 -13.46 8.73 -20.87
N LYS A 93 -14.00 9.88 -20.46
CA LYS A 93 -15.29 10.41 -20.97
C LYS A 93 -15.27 10.57 -22.49
N TYR A 94 -14.16 11.04 -23.05
CA TYR A 94 -14.01 11.25 -24.48
C TYR A 94 -14.01 9.94 -25.28
N ASN A 95 -13.40 8.86 -24.74
CA ASN A 95 -13.18 7.61 -25.46
C ASN A 95 -14.12 6.46 -25.05
N GLU A 96 -14.89 6.57 -23.97
CA GLU A 96 -15.70 5.48 -23.40
C GLU A 96 -16.63 4.82 -24.43
N ALA A 97 -17.39 5.60 -25.19
CA ALA A 97 -18.30 5.04 -26.20
C ALA A 97 -17.58 4.27 -27.32
N LEU A 98 -16.36 4.69 -27.68
CA LEU A 98 -15.53 3.98 -28.67
C LEU A 98 -14.96 2.69 -28.06
N ALA A 99 -14.51 2.73 -26.81
CA ALA A 99 -13.98 1.58 -26.10
C ALA A 99 -15.04 0.50 -25.85
N GLU A 100 -16.26 0.90 -25.46
CA GLU A 100 -17.39 -0.02 -25.29
C GLU A 100 -17.74 -0.73 -26.60
N LYS A 101 -17.86 0.03 -27.69
CA LYS A 101 -18.15 -0.53 -29.02
C LYS A 101 -17.06 -1.51 -29.49
N ALA A 102 -15.81 -1.26 -29.11
CA ALA A 102 -14.67 -2.09 -29.47
C ALA A 102 -14.43 -3.26 -28.50
N GLU A 103 -15.21 -3.36 -27.41
CA GLU A 103 -14.95 -4.28 -26.30
C GLU A 103 -13.48 -4.19 -25.82
N ASP A 104 -12.97 -2.96 -25.66
CA ASP A 104 -11.56 -2.72 -25.38
C ASP A 104 -11.22 -2.98 -23.89
N HIS A 105 -10.91 -4.23 -23.60
CA HIS A 105 -10.50 -4.70 -22.27
C HIS A 105 -9.19 -4.06 -21.79
N GLN A 106 -8.31 -3.64 -22.70
CA GLN A 106 -7.07 -2.94 -22.37
C GLN A 106 -7.39 -1.59 -21.74
N PHE A 107 -8.28 -0.83 -22.39
CA PHE A 107 -8.77 0.45 -21.87
C PHE A 107 -9.41 0.29 -20.50
N ILE A 108 -10.31 -0.68 -20.32
CA ILE A 108 -10.99 -0.92 -19.03
C ILE A 108 -9.98 -1.24 -17.93
N ALA A 109 -9.04 -2.15 -18.18
CA ALA A 109 -8.02 -2.54 -17.19
C ALA A 109 -7.13 -1.35 -16.78
N LEU A 110 -6.71 -0.52 -17.74
CA LEU A 110 -5.90 0.67 -17.48
C LEU A 110 -6.66 1.69 -16.63
N ILE A 111 -7.95 1.94 -16.91
CA ILE A 111 -8.77 2.85 -16.08
C ILE A 111 -8.90 2.32 -14.64
N GLN A 112 -9.07 1.01 -14.43
CA GLN A 112 -9.13 0.41 -13.09
C GLN A 112 -7.80 0.58 -12.33
N LEU A 113 -6.67 0.32 -13.00
CA LEU A 113 -5.34 0.50 -12.41
C LEU A 113 -5.07 1.96 -12.04
N HIS A 114 -5.45 2.91 -12.90
CA HIS A 114 -5.29 4.34 -12.62
C HIS A 114 -6.15 4.81 -11.45
N ALA A 115 -7.41 4.39 -11.38
CA ALA A 115 -8.26 4.70 -10.23
C ALA A 115 -7.62 4.22 -8.92
N LYS A 116 -7.02 3.02 -8.92
CA LYS A 116 -6.26 2.52 -7.76
C LYS A 116 -4.98 3.32 -7.51
N ALA A 117 -4.27 3.75 -8.55
CA ALA A 117 -3.06 4.56 -8.42
C ALA A 117 -3.34 5.93 -7.79
N ILE A 118 -4.44 6.59 -8.18
CA ILE A 118 -4.90 7.83 -7.53
C ILE A 118 -5.19 7.59 -6.05
N LEU A 119 -5.91 6.52 -5.72
CA LEU A 119 -6.18 6.17 -4.32
C LEU A 119 -4.88 5.95 -3.52
N VAL A 120 -3.92 5.19 -4.06
CA VAL A 120 -2.63 4.97 -3.40
C VAL A 120 -1.85 6.28 -3.25
N ALA A 121 -1.87 7.17 -4.24
CA ALA A 121 -1.22 8.46 -4.15
C ALA A 121 -1.83 9.34 -3.04
N ARG A 122 -3.16 9.32 -2.88
CA ARG A 122 -3.85 9.99 -1.76
C ARG A 122 -3.54 9.35 -0.40
N GLU A 123 -3.37 8.02 -0.34
CA GLU A 123 -2.90 7.33 0.88
C GLU A 123 -1.47 7.77 1.25
N VAL A 124 -0.56 7.86 0.28
CA VAL A 124 0.79 8.40 0.46
C VAL A 124 0.74 9.84 0.95
N GLN A 125 -0.07 10.69 0.32
CA GLN A 125 -0.28 12.09 0.71
C GLN A 125 -0.72 12.20 2.18
N ALA A 126 -1.72 11.42 2.60
CA ALA A 126 -2.17 11.42 3.99
C ALA A 126 -1.07 11.01 4.98
N LEU A 127 -0.24 10.02 4.60
CA LEU A 127 0.85 9.54 5.45
C LEU A 127 1.98 10.56 5.58
N VAL A 128 2.41 11.21 4.50
CA VAL A 128 3.47 12.23 4.57
C VAL A 128 3.01 13.48 5.32
N SER A 129 1.76 13.92 5.13
CA SER A 129 1.18 15.04 5.90
C SER A 129 1.15 14.74 7.40
N ALA A 130 0.80 13.51 7.79
CA ALA A 130 0.79 13.07 9.17
C ALA A 130 2.19 12.71 9.75
N GLY A 131 3.27 12.86 8.95
CA GLY A 131 4.64 12.63 9.39
C GLY A 131 5.12 11.18 9.39
N PHE A 132 4.52 10.31 8.56
CA PHE A 132 4.83 8.88 8.47
C PHE A 132 5.50 8.49 7.15
N ALA A 133 6.68 9.07 6.87
CA ALA A 133 7.47 8.85 5.66
C ALA A 133 7.71 7.37 5.33
N ASP A 134 8.13 6.56 6.31
CA ASP A 134 8.37 5.12 6.11
C ASP A 134 7.11 4.35 5.73
N GLY A 135 5.97 4.71 6.33
CA GLY A 135 4.67 4.16 5.96
C GLY A 135 4.26 4.57 4.55
N ALA A 136 4.55 5.82 4.17
CA ALA A 136 4.31 6.34 2.83
C ALA A 136 5.16 5.61 1.78
N LEU A 137 6.45 5.39 2.04
CA LEU A 137 7.30 4.57 1.16
C LEU A 137 6.79 3.13 1.05
N ALA A 138 6.32 2.55 2.17
CA ALA A 138 5.72 1.22 2.17
C ALA A 138 4.47 1.14 1.28
N ARG A 139 3.67 2.21 1.22
CA ARG A 139 2.52 2.34 0.30
C ARG A 139 2.96 2.55 -1.14
N TRP A 140 4.03 3.31 -1.38
CA TRP A 140 4.59 3.51 -2.73
C TRP A 140 4.94 2.18 -3.43
N ARG A 141 5.31 1.12 -2.70
CA ARG A 141 5.48 -0.23 -3.27
C ARG A 141 4.28 -0.64 -4.16
N THR A 142 3.06 -0.32 -3.71
CA THR A 142 1.84 -0.59 -4.47
C THR A 142 1.73 0.31 -5.69
N ALA A 143 2.06 1.60 -5.56
CA ALA A 143 2.06 2.54 -6.69
C ALA A 143 3.02 2.08 -7.80
N HIS A 144 4.23 1.63 -7.44
CA HIS A 144 5.20 1.09 -8.39
C HIS A 144 4.70 -0.17 -9.09
N GLU A 145 4.11 -1.10 -8.34
CA GLU A 145 3.51 -2.31 -8.91
C GLU A 145 2.38 -1.97 -9.90
N LEU A 146 1.54 -0.98 -9.59
CA LEU A 146 0.50 -0.48 -10.50
C LEU A 146 1.09 0.13 -11.77
N ALA A 147 2.15 0.93 -11.64
CA ALA A 147 2.84 1.53 -12.79
C ALA A 147 3.43 0.48 -13.73
N VAL A 148 4.08 -0.55 -13.18
CA VAL A 148 4.61 -1.68 -13.96
C VAL A 148 3.47 -2.43 -14.65
N CYS A 149 2.40 -2.76 -13.92
CA CYS A 149 1.26 -3.47 -14.50
C CYS A 149 0.56 -2.67 -15.60
N ALA A 150 0.34 -1.37 -15.39
CA ALA A 150 -0.27 -0.49 -16.38
C ALA A 150 0.61 -0.39 -17.64
N SER A 151 1.93 -0.25 -17.47
CA SER A 151 2.87 -0.23 -18.58
C SER A 151 2.81 -1.52 -19.40
N VAL A 152 2.81 -2.70 -18.76
CA VAL A 152 2.64 -3.99 -19.43
C VAL A 152 1.32 -4.05 -20.21
N ILE A 153 0.21 -3.67 -19.59
CA ILE A 153 -1.10 -3.70 -20.24
C ILE A 153 -1.14 -2.74 -21.42
N SER A 154 -0.56 -1.55 -21.32
CA SER A 154 -0.51 -0.58 -22.43
C SER A 154 0.21 -1.11 -23.67
N LEU A 155 1.12 -2.07 -23.51
CA LEU A 155 1.88 -2.69 -24.59
C LEU A 155 1.22 -3.96 -25.16
N SER A 156 0.19 -4.50 -24.50
CA SER A 156 -0.46 -5.76 -24.90
C SER A 156 -1.96 -5.76 -24.59
N LYS A 157 -2.78 -5.67 -25.65
CA LYS A 157 -4.24 -5.77 -25.54
C LYS A 157 -4.71 -7.09 -24.93
N GLU A 158 -4.07 -8.20 -25.31
CA GLU A 158 -4.40 -9.52 -24.75
C GLU A 158 -4.10 -9.57 -23.25
N SER A 159 -2.99 -8.97 -22.81
CA SER A 159 -2.67 -8.89 -21.38
C SER A 159 -3.72 -8.09 -20.58
N GLY A 160 -4.36 -7.10 -21.19
CA GLY A 160 -5.49 -6.38 -20.59
C GLY A 160 -6.70 -7.29 -20.29
N LEU A 161 -7.15 -8.07 -21.28
CA LEU A 161 -8.23 -9.06 -21.07
C LEU A 161 -7.84 -10.08 -20.01
N ARG A 162 -6.64 -10.67 -20.12
CA ARG A 162 -6.16 -11.68 -19.17
C ARG A 162 -6.04 -11.12 -17.75
N PHE A 163 -5.70 -9.85 -17.59
CA PHE A 163 -5.62 -9.18 -16.30
C PHE A 163 -6.99 -9.12 -15.63
N LEU A 164 -8.03 -8.69 -16.36
CA LEU A 164 -9.41 -8.65 -15.85
C LEU A 164 -9.90 -10.04 -15.45
N LEU A 165 -9.69 -11.04 -16.31
CA LEU A 165 -10.09 -12.43 -16.03
C LEU A 165 -9.33 -13.03 -14.82
N SER A 166 -8.11 -12.57 -14.55
CA SER A 166 -7.31 -13.06 -13.41
C SER A 166 -7.97 -12.79 -12.06
N GLU A 167 -8.85 -11.79 -11.98
CA GLU A 167 -9.60 -11.44 -10.79
C GLU A 167 -10.47 -12.62 -10.32
N HIS A 168 -11.18 -13.28 -11.23
CA HIS A 168 -12.09 -14.38 -10.87
C HIS A 168 -11.33 -15.58 -10.28
N VAL A 169 -10.14 -15.86 -10.78
CA VAL A 169 -9.26 -16.91 -10.23
C VAL A 169 -8.76 -16.52 -8.82
N LYS A 170 -8.37 -15.26 -8.62
CA LYS A 170 -7.95 -14.75 -7.30
C LYS A 170 -9.10 -14.75 -6.30
N ASN A 171 -10.30 -14.33 -6.72
CA ASN A 171 -11.51 -14.31 -5.90
C ASN A 171 -11.89 -15.73 -5.45
N ALA A 172 -11.85 -16.73 -6.33
CA ALA A 172 -12.08 -18.12 -5.96
C ALA A 172 -11.04 -18.69 -4.99
N LYS A 173 -9.76 -18.36 -5.17
CA LYS A 173 -8.71 -18.71 -4.21
C LYS A 173 -8.96 -18.07 -2.83
N GLY A 174 -9.31 -16.79 -2.80
CA GLY A 174 -9.64 -16.06 -1.57
C GLY A 174 -10.87 -16.62 -0.86
N MET A 175 -11.93 -16.93 -1.62
CA MET A 175 -13.16 -17.52 -1.11
C MET A 175 -12.90 -18.91 -0.49
N ARG A 176 -12.11 -19.77 -1.13
CA ARG A 176 -11.69 -21.06 -0.57
C ARG A 176 -10.86 -20.91 0.71
N CYS A 177 -9.97 -19.92 0.77
CA CYS A 177 -9.18 -19.62 1.96
C CYS A 177 -10.08 -19.19 3.13
N TYR A 178 -11.02 -18.29 2.87
CA TYR A 178 -12.00 -17.85 3.86
C TYR A 178 -12.83 -19.03 4.38
N GLU A 179 -13.37 -19.87 3.49
CA GLU A 179 -14.16 -21.03 3.87
C GLU A 179 -13.38 -22.04 4.74
N HIS A 180 -12.06 -22.13 4.55
CA HIS A 180 -11.21 -22.94 5.42
C HIS A 180 -11.10 -22.36 6.85
N TYR A 181 -11.14 -21.03 7.02
CA TYR A 181 -10.87 -20.38 8.30
C TYR A 181 -12.08 -19.74 9.00
N HIS A 182 -13.23 -19.58 8.34
CA HIS A 182 -14.34 -18.76 8.84
C HIS A 182 -14.79 -19.18 10.25
N LYS A 183 -14.83 -20.49 10.55
CA LYS A 183 -15.20 -21.02 11.89
C LYS A 183 -14.21 -20.58 12.98
N ARG A 184 -12.91 -20.60 12.70
CA ARG A 184 -11.86 -20.19 13.65
C ARG A 184 -11.84 -18.68 13.86
N LEU A 185 -12.24 -17.92 12.84
CA LEU A 185 -12.40 -16.46 12.90
C LEU A 185 -13.74 -16.02 13.54
N ASN A 186 -14.61 -16.98 13.90
CA ASN A 186 -15.97 -16.71 14.38
C ASN A 186 -16.79 -15.85 13.40
N HIS A 187 -16.71 -16.18 12.12
CA HIS A 187 -17.46 -15.54 11.04
C HIS A 187 -18.44 -16.50 10.36
N ALA A 188 -19.52 -15.94 9.81
CA ALA A 188 -20.51 -16.69 9.02
C ALA A 188 -19.89 -17.21 7.70
N PRO A 189 -20.28 -18.39 7.19
CA PRO A 189 -19.85 -18.86 5.88
C PRO A 189 -20.41 -17.97 4.76
N PHE A 190 -19.91 -18.14 3.54
CA PHE A 190 -20.53 -17.52 2.37
C PHE A 190 -21.93 -18.11 2.12
N ASN A 191 -22.82 -17.32 1.50
CA ASN A 191 -24.08 -17.85 1.01
C ASN A 191 -23.81 -18.80 -0.18
N LYS A 192 -24.68 -19.79 -0.36
CA LYS A 192 -24.50 -20.84 -1.39
C LYS A 192 -24.52 -20.26 -2.81
N GLU A 193 -25.42 -19.31 -3.07
CA GLU A 193 -25.57 -18.66 -4.38
C GLU A 193 -24.30 -17.90 -4.81
N ARG A 194 -23.70 -17.12 -3.92
CA ARG A 194 -22.45 -16.39 -4.19
C ARG A 194 -21.27 -17.33 -4.36
N TRP A 195 -21.26 -18.43 -3.61
CA TRP A 195 -20.25 -19.48 -3.78
C TRP A 195 -20.32 -20.08 -5.19
N GLU A 196 -21.51 -20.52 -5.60
CA GLU A 196 -21.74 -21.11 -6.93
C GLU A 196 -21.45 -20.11 -8.06
N ALA A 197 -21.90 -18.85 -7.93
CA ALA A 197 -21.61 -17.79 -8.89
C ALA A 197 -20.10 -17.52 -9.04
N ASN A 198 -19.36 -17.50 -7.92
CA ASN A 198 -17.92 -17.30 -7.95
C ASN A 198 -17.17 -18.48 -8.60
N LEU A 199 -17.63 -19.72 -8.38
CA LEU A 199 -17.08 -20.89 -9.07
C LEU A 199 -17.36 -20.88 -10.58
N LEU A 200 -18.55 -20.42 -10.98
CA LEU A 200 -18.90 -20.26 -12.39
C LEU A 200 -17.96 -19.26 -13.08
N GLN A 201 -17.80 -18.07 -12.49
CA GLN A 201 -16.89 -17.04 -13.03
C GLN A 201 -15.43 -17.52 -13.13
N GLU A 202 -14.95 -18.28 -12.14
CA GLU A 202 -13.62 -18.89 -12.24
C GLU A 202 -13.53 -19.89 -13.40
N SER A 203 -14.53 -20.75 -13.56
CA SER A 203 -14.56 -21.74 -14.64
C SER A 203 -14.54 -21.06 -16.02
N GLU A 204 -15.33 -19.99 -16.19
CA GLU A 204 -15.37 -19.19 -17.43
C GLU A 204 -14.02 -18.51 -17.69
N ALA A 205 -13.42 -17.90 -16.67
CA ALA A 205 -12.10 -17.29 -16.78
C ALA A 205 -11.01 -18.32 -17.15
N LEU A 206 -11.01 -19.50 -16.53
CA LEU A 206 -10.04 -20.57 -16.82
C LEU A 206 -10.23 -21.21 -18.19
N ALA A 207 -11.43 -21.16 -18.78
CA ALA A 207 -11.65 -21.59 -20.15
C ALA A 207 -10.84 -20.74 -21.15
N ILE A 208 -10.62 -19.46 -20.83
CA ILE A 208 -9.83 -18.52 -21.65
C ILE A 208 -8.35 -18.54 -21.21
N LEU A 209 -8.08 -18.46 -19.90
CA LEU A 209 -6.73 -18.34 -19.35
C LEU A 209 -5.91 -19.64 -19.41
N GLY A 210 -6.60 -20.79 -19.50
CA GLY A 210 -6.02 -22.12 -19.45
C GLY A 210 -6.04 -22.73 -18.04
N LYS A 211 -6.28 -24.04 -17.96
CA LYS A 211 -6.47 -24.78 -16.69
C LYS A 211 -5.30 -24.69 -15.72
N ASP A 212 -4.07 -24.56 -16.22
CA ASP A 212 -2.87 -24.47 -15.39
C ASP A 212 -2.54 -23.03 -14.93
N TYR A 213 -3.33 -22.03 -15.31
CA TYR A 213 -3.09 -20.62 -15.00
C TYR A 213 -2.80 -20.38 -13.51
N ALA A 214 -3.62 -20.93 -12.63
CA ALA A 214 -3.50 -20.76 -11.18
C ALA A 214 -2.18 -21.27 -10.58
N ARG A 215 -1.47 -22.17 -11.29
CA ARG A 215 -0.19 -22.75 -10.85
C ARG A 215 1.03 -21.94 -11.33
N LYS A 216 0.85 -21.03 -12.29
CA LYS A 216 1.96 -20.32 -12.96
C LYS A 216 2.36 -19.00 -12.30
N GLY A 217 1.54 -18.48 -11.39
CA GLY A 217 1.85 -17.33 -10.53
C GLY A 217 0.97 -16.10 -10.78
N ASP A 218 1.14 -15.07 -9.93
CA ASP A 218 0.22 -13.92 -9.84
C ASP A 218 0.27 -12.98 -11.06
N TYR A 219 1.33 -13.07 -11.86
CA TYR A 219 1.56 -12.25 -13.06
C TYR A 219 1.37 -13.02 -14.38
N GLU A 220 0.79 -14.22 -14.36
CA GLU A 220 0.60 -15.03 -15.58
C GLU A 220 -0.34 -14.36 -16.61
N TRP A 221 -1.13 -13.36 -16.20
CA TRP A 221 -1.90 -12.53 -17.14
C TRP A 221 -1.00 -11.78 -18.14
N ALA A 222 0.26 -11.49 -17.79
CA ALA A 222 1.24 -10.82 -18.64
C ALA A 222 1.94 -11.77 -19.63
N ARG A 223 1.56 -13.05 -19.67
CA ARG A 223 2.19 -14.07 -20.54
C ARG A 223 2.34 -13.67 -22.01
N PRO A 224 1.35 -13.02 -22.67
CA PRO A 224 1.50 -12.60 -24.06
C PRO A 224 2.73 -11.71 -24.25
N LEU A 225 2.79 -10.58 -23.53
CA LEU A 225 3.93 -9.65 -23.62
C LEU A 225 5.25 -10.29 -23.17
N ALA A 226 5.22 -11.12 -22.12
CA ALA A 226 6.42 -11.79 -21.63
C ALA A 226 7.01 -12.74 -22.68
N THR A 227 6.16 -13.45 -23.42
CA THR A 227 6.60 -14.37 -24.49
C THR A 227 7.19 -13.60 -25.66
N ASP A 228 6.57 -12.49 -26.05
CA ASP A 228 7.07 -11.59 -27.09
C ASP A 228 8.45 -11.00 -26.72
N ASN A 229 8.75 -10.92 -25.42
CA ASN A 229 10.05 -10.48 -24.89
C ASN A 229 10.98 -11.64 -24.48
N GLY A 230 10.75 -12.84 -25.01
CA GLY A 230 11.67 -13.98 -24.90
C GLY A 230 11.54 -14.83 -23.63
N ILE A 231 10.54 -14.57 -22.77
CA ILE A 231 10.28 -15.40 -21.59
C ILE A 231 9.57 -16.69 -22.00
N ARG A 232 10.14 -17.85 -21.64
CA ARG A 232 9.58 -19.15 -22.03
C ARG A 232 8.23 -19.41 -21.35
N ILE A 233 7.35 -20.15 -22.02
CA ILE A 233 5.97 -20.42 -21.55
C ILE A 233 5.85 -21.12 -20.18
N ASN A 234 6.91 -21.83 -19.78
CA ASN A 234 7.01 -22.54 -18.50
C ASN A 234 7.82 -21.77 -17.44
N GLU A 235 8.44 -20.66 -17.83
CA GLU A 235 9.22 -19.82 -16.94
C GLU A 235 8.30 -18.90 -16.12
N ARG A 236 8.57 -18.79 -14.83
CA ARG A 236 7.74 -18.02 -13.89
C ARG A 236 7.89 -16.53 -14.16
N ILE A 237 6.77 -15.84 -14.33
CA ILE A 237 6.74 -14.37 -14.43
C ILE A 237 6.72 -13.79 -13.01
N THR A 238 7.70 -12.93 -12.72
CA THR A 238 7.77 -12.17 -11.47
C THR A 238 7.59 -10.68 -11.74
N LEU A 239 7.33 -9.88 -10.70
CA LEU A 239 7.31 -8.42 -10.87
C LEU A 239 8.63 -7.91 -11.47
N LYS A 240 9.77 -8.48 -11.06
CA LYS A 240 11.09 -8.13 -11.60
C LYS A 240 11.17 -8.37 -13.11
N THR A 241 10.64 -9.50 -13.56
CA THR A 241 10.53 -9.82 -15.00
C THR A 241 9.76 -8.74 -15.74
N LEU A 242 8.64 -8.27 -15.16
CA LEU A 242 7.83 -7.22 -15.76
C LEU A 242 8.51 -5.85 -15.72
N GLU A 243 9.19 -5.52 -14.62
CA GLU A 243 10.00 -4.31 -14.47
C GLU A 243 11.06 -4.21 -15.57
N GLU A 244 11.77 -5.29 -15.86
CA GLU A 244 12.78 -5.36 -16.94
C GLU A 244 12.15 -5.18 -18.32
N ILE A 245 11.00 -5.81 -18.59
CA ILE A 245 10.28 -5.68 -19.88
C ILE A 245 9.84 -4.23 -20.14
N VAL A 246 9.38 -3.52 -19.10
CA VAL A 246 8.86 -2.14 -19.25
C VAL A 246 9.90 -1.06 -18.94
N GLY A 247 11.15 -1.44 -18.62
CA GLY A 247 12.26 -0.52 -18.36
C GLY A 247 12.16 0.24 -17.03
N LEU A 248 11.47 -0.30 -16.03
CA LEU A 248 11.30 0.29 -14.68
C LEU A 248 12.14 -0.41 -13.59
N ASP A 249 13.01 -1.33 -13.98
CA ASP A 249 13.88 -2.12 -13.09
C ASP A 249 14.91 -1.28 -12.33
N HIS A 250 15.29 -0.11 -12.84
CA HIS A 250 16.19 0.82 -12.16
C HIS A 250 15.62 1.38 -10.83
N TYR A 251 14.30 1.26 -10.58
CA TYR A 251 13.68 1.59 -9.29
C TYR A 251 13.77 0.47 -8.25
N ARG A 252 14.35 -0.69 -8.59
CA ARG A 252 14.45 -1.85 -7.69
C ARG A 252 15.10 -1.54 -6.35
N PRO A 253 16.14 -0.69 -6.23
CA PRO A 253 16.68 -0.33 -4.91
C PRO A 253 15.64 0.30 -4.00
N TYR A 254 14.84 1.23 -4.51
CA TYR A 254 13.72 1.83 -3.78
C TYR A 254 12.65 0.78 -3.47
N PHE A 255 12.28 -0.07 -4.44
CA PHE A 255 11.27 -1.12 -4.23
C PHE A 255 11.66 -2.09 -3.11
N SER A 256 12.93 -2.51 -3.08
CA SER A 256 13.48 -3.32 -2.01
C SER A 256 13.41 -2.58 -0.68
N TRP A 257 13.80 -1.29 -0.63
CA TRP A 257 13.70 -0.48 0.58
C TRP A 257 12.25 -0.35 1.09
N ALA A 258 11.28 -0.18 0.19
CA ALA A 258 9.85 -0.15 0.52
C ALA A 258 9.32 -1.51 1.02
N CYS A 259 9.81 -2.62 0.46
CA CYS A 259 9.49 -3.97 0.94
C CYS A 259 9.93 -4.18 2.39
N GLU A 260 11.12 -3.69 2.75
CA GLU A 260 11.66 -3.80 4.10
C GLU A 260 10.80 -3.09 5.16
N LYS A 261 10.01 -2.08 4.77
CA LYS A 261 9.06 -1.38 5.65
C LYS A 261 7.80 -2.20 5.95
N ASN A 262 7.48 -3.17 5.09
CA ASN A 262 6.31 -4.03 5.23
C ASN A 262 6.64 -5.37 5.92
N HIS A 263 7.87 -5.87 5.75
CA HIS A 263 8.34 -7.08 6.41
C HIS A 263 8.86 -6.78 7.82
N ALA A 264 9.08 -7.82 8.62
CA ALA A 264 9.78 -7.73 9.90
C ALA A 264 11.24 -8.24 9.75
N PRO A 265 12.11 -7.60 8.95
CA PRO A 265 13.51 -8.02 8.86
C PRO A 265 14.23 -7.84 10.20
N SER A 266 15.35 -8.54 10.43
CA SER A 266 16.20 -8.25 11.59
C SER A 266 16.94 -6.92 11.35
N LYS A 267 16.36 -5.79 11.78
CA LYS A 267 16.93 -4.44 11.65
C LYS A 267 16.82 -3.65 12.95
N VAL A 268 17.76 -2.74 13.16
CA VAL A 268 17.84 -1.89 14.36
C VAL A 268 16.71 -0.86 14.39
N ASN A 269 16.37 -0.22 13.27
CA ASN A 269 15.21 0.68 13.18
C ASN A 269 14.47 0.47 11.85
N TYR A 270 13.18 0.13 11.94
CA TYR A 270 12.29 -0.05 10.78
C TYR A 270 11.84 1.27 10.16
N ALA A 271 11.82 2.35 10.94
CA ALA A 271 11.34 3.67 10.55
C ALA A 271 12.50 4.68 10.54
N ASN A 272 13.40 4.52 9.57
CA ASN A 272 14.67 5.26 9.49
C ASN A 272 14.63 6.47 8.54
N LEU A 273 13.60 6.62 7.70
CA LEU A 273 13.40 7.84 6.91
C LEU A 273 13.07 9.03 7.83
N GLY A 274 12.25 8.79 8.84
CA GLY A 274 11.84 9.82 9.79
C GLY A 274 12.88 10.17 10.86
N THR A 275 14.14 9.72 10.73
CA THR A 275 15.21 10.05 11.70
C THR A 275 16.32 10.84 11.04
N SER A 276 16.75 11.95 11.64
CA SER A 276 18.00 12.62 11.24
C SER A 276 19.16 11.65 11.47
N PHE A 277 19.89 11.30 10.41
CA PHE A 277 20.96 10.32 10.45
C PHE A 277 21.99 10.67 11.55
N ASN A 278 22.08 9.84 12.59
CA ASN A 278 23.25 9.78 13.48
C ASN A 278 23.56 8.31 13.75
N GLU A 279 24.55 7.78 13.04
CA GLU A 279 24.95 6.36 13.11
C GLU A 279 25.47 5.97 14.49
N GLN A 280 25.91 6.94 15.30
CA GLN A 280 26.48 6.69 16.64
C GLN A 280 25.39 6.49 17.70
N ASN A 281 24.15 6.93 17.45
CA ASN A 281 23.01 6.76 18.35
C ASN A 281 21.73 6.48 17.54
N PRO A 282 21.46 5.21 17.18
CA PRO A 282 20.25 4.86 16.46
C PRO A 282 19.02 5.23 17.30
N LEU A 283 18.21 6.16 16.78
CA LEU A 283 16.95 6.53 17.39
C LEU A 283 15.86 5.54 16.97
N PHE A 284 15.06 5.07 17.91
CA PHE A 284 13.85 4.30 17.62
C PHE A 284 12.69 5.28 17.38
N LEU A 285 12.27 5.42 16.12
CA LEU A 285 11.14 6.26 15.79
C LEU A 285 9.84 5.54 16.17
N VAL A 286 9.06 6.18 17.05
CA VAL A 286 7.80 5.63 17.60
C VAL A 286 6.57 6.49 17.27
N GLY A 287 6.76 7.54 16.48
CA GLY A 287 5.73 8.54 16.16
C GLY A 287 6.05 9.33 14.90
N ALA A 288 5.27 10.38 14.68
CA ALA A 288 5.39 11.24 13.50
C ALA A 288 6.71 12.02 13.49
N SER A 289 7.23 12.29 12.29
CA SER A 289 8.46 13.03 12.04
C SER A 289 8.31 13.93 10.80
N SER A 290 8.97 15.08 10.82
CA SER A 290 8.98 16.04 9.69
C SER A 290 10.10 15.78 8.68
N PHE A 291 10.78 14.63 8.81
CA PHE A 291 11.87 14.19 7.94
C PHE A 291 11.42 13.04 7.01
N GLY A 292 12.12 12.91 5.88
CA GLY A 292 12.03 11.75 5.00
C GLY A 292 10.87 11.77 3.99
N HIS A 293 10.24 12.91 3.74
CA HIS A 293 9.09 13.00 2.82
C HIS A 293 9.48 13.01 1.33
N LEU A 294 10.74 13.34 0.99
CA LEU A 294 11.22 13.44 -0.40
C LEU A 294 10.99 12.14 -1.18
N GLU A 295 11.52 11.02 -0.70
CA GLU A 295 11.51 9.76 -1.44
C GLU A 295 10.08 9.23 -1.66
N PRO A 296 9.21 9.14 -0.63
CA PRO A 296 7.82 8.73 -0.83
C PRO A 296 7.06 9.59 -1.84
N ILE A 297 7.23 10.92 -1.80
CA ILE A 297 6.53 11.84 -2.71
C ILE A 297 7.07 11.68 -4.14
N ASN A 298 8.40 11.76 -4.30
CA ASN A 298 9.02 11.71 -5.62
C ASN A 298 8.73 10.38 -6.33
N CYS A 299 8.91 9.26 -5.62
CA CYS A 299 8.66 7.94 -6.17
C CYS A 299 7.17 7.75 -6.51
N THR A 300 6.25 8.27 -5.69
CA THR A 300 4.80 8.19 -5.98
C THR A 300 4.40 9.06 -7.15
N SER A 301 4.93 10.27 -7.29
CA SER A 301 4.71 11.12 -8.45
C SER A 301 5.17 10.45 -9.74
N LEU A 302 6.33 9.82 -9.74
CA LEU A 302 6.84 9.07 -10.90
C LEU A 302 5.97 7.86 -11.24
N SER A 303 5.62 7.02 -10.26
CA SER A 303 4.76 5.85 -10.51
C SER A 303 3.35 6.25 -10.98
N LEU A 304 2.81 7.35 -10.43
CA LEU A 304 1.52 7.88 -10.89
C LEU A 304 1.64 8.41 -12.33
N PHE A 305 2.70 9.15 -12.66
CA PHE A 305 3.00 9.57 -14.03
C PHE A 305 3.03 8.39 -15.01
N PHE A 306 3.81 7.35 -14.72
CA PHE A 306 3.88 6.16 -15.57
C PHE A 306 2.53 5.46 -15.74
N THR A 307 1.74 5.39 -14.66
CA THR A 307 0.38 4.83 -14.73
C THR A 307 -0.53 5.69 -15.61
N THR A 308 -0.48 7.02 -15.44
CA THR A 308 -1.28 7.98 -16.20
C THR A 308 -0.96 7.92 -17.69
N ILE A 309 0.31 7.97 -18.09
CA ILE A 309 0.68 7.92 -19.52
C ILE A 309 0.30 6.57 -20.14
N ALA A 310 0.42 5.45 -19.40
CA ALA A 310 0.00 4.15 -19.86
C ALA A 310 -1.50 4.11 -20.19
N CYS A 311 -2.34 4.82 -19.42
CA CYS A 311 -3.77 4.94 -19.70
C CYS A 311 -4.11 5.69 -20.98
N LEU A 312 -3.25 6.63 -21.41
CA LEU A 312 -3.47 7.45 -22.59
C LEU A 312 -3.07 6.75 -23.90
N VAL A 313 -2.44 5.57 -23.81
CA VAL A 313 -1.94 4.80 -24.98
C VAL A 313 -3.04 4.24 -25.89
N PRO A 314 -4.16 3.66 -25.40
CA PRO A 314 -5.13 2.99 -26.27
C PRO A 314 -5.77 3.88 -27.34
N TYR A 315 -6.01 5.17 -27.03
CA TYR A 315 -6.66 6.13 -27.93
C TYR A 315 -5.85 7.43 -27.99
N PRO A 316 -4.67 7.42 -28.65
CA PRO A 316 -3.79 8.58 -28.66
C PRO A 316 -4.37 9.70 -29.53
N ASN A 317 -4.24 10.94 -29.03
CA ASN A 317 -4.56 12.16 -29.77
C ASN A 317 -3.58 13.29 -29.38
N ILE A 318 -3.75 14.49 -29.96
CA ILE A 318 -2.83 15.60 -29.66
C ILE A 318 -2.83 16.00 -28.18
N ASP A 319 -3.99 15.93 -27.51
CA ASP A 319 -4.12 16.23 -26.09
C ASP A 319 -3.32 15.23 -25.25
N THR A 320 -3.35 13.94 -25.58
CA THR A 320 -2.55 12.92 -24.87
C THR A 320 -1.05 13.22 -24.94
N ILE A 321 -0.55 13.69 -26.09
CA ILE A 321 0.86 14.06 -26.25
C ILE A 321 1.17 15.33 -25.44
N ALA A 322 0.31 16.34 -25.51
CA ALA A 322 0.48 17.58 -24.74
C ALA A 322 0.50 17.29 -23.22
N PHE A 323 -0.45 16.49 -22.72
CA PHE A 323 -0.50 16.12 -21.31
C PHE A 323 0.67 15.26 -20.87
N ASN A 324 1.24 14.40 -21.73
CA ASN A 324 2.47 13.68 -21.41
C ASN A 324 3.62 14.65 -21.09
N HIS A 325 3.79 15.73 -21.87
CA HIS A 325 4.79 16.76 -21.59
C HIS A 325 4.48 17.52 -20.30
N VAL A 326 3.24 17.97 -20.11
CA VAL A 326 2.83 18.70 -18.91
C VAL A 326 3.08 17.86 -17.65
N LEU A 327 2.63 16.60 -17.64
CA LEU A 327 2.81 15.70 -16.50
C LEU A 327 4.29 15.44 -16.21
N ALA A 328 5.11 15.22 -17.25
CA ALA A 328 6.54 14.97 -17.08
C ALA A 328 7.27 16.18 -16.46
N ASP A 329 6.94 17.40 -16.89
CA ASP A 329 7.52 18.61 -16.30
C ASP A 329 6.97 18.89 -14.90
N PHE A 330 5.69 18.59 -14.65
CA PHE A 330 5.10 18.74 -13.31
C PHE A 330 5.80 17.84 -12.29
N VAL A 331 6.08 16.56 -12.62
CA VAL A 331 6.81 15.66 -11.72
C VAL A 331 8.17 16.27 -11.32
N LYS A 332 8.91 16.87 -12.26
CA LYS A 332 10.19 17.53 -11.96
C LYS A 332 10.02 18.67 -10.96
N GLN A 333 8.94 19.46 -11.09
CA GLN A 333 8.64 20.55 -10.16
C GLN A 333 8.31 20.03 -8.76
N VAL A 334 7.58 18.92 -8.65
CA VAL A 334 7.32 18.27 -7.36
C VAL A 334 8.64 17.82 -6.72
N SER A 335 9.50 17.13 -7.48
CA SER A 335 10.80 16.67 -6.96
C SER A 335 11.67 17.83 -6.48
N GLN A 336 11.72 18.92 -7.25
CA GLN A 336 12.50 20.11 -6.91
C GLN A 336 12.00 20.76 -5.61
N ALA A 337 10.68 20.95 -5.48
CA ALA A 337 10.08 21.50 -4.26
C ALA A 337 10.34 20.62 -3.02
N CYS A 338 10.35 19.29 -3.19
CA CYS A 338 10.70 18.40 -2.09
C CYS A 338 12.18 18.54 -1.66
N ILE A 339 13.11 18.76 -2.59
CA ILE A 339 14.53 18.99 -2.28
C ILE A 339 14.69 20.30 -1.50
N GLU A 340 13.97 21.35 -1.90
CA GLU A 340 13.99 22.67 -1.25
C GLU A 340 13.35 22.67 0.16
N SER A 341 12.49 21.69 0.45
CA SER A 341 11.74 21.59 1.72
C SER A 341 12.42 20.74 2.81
N GLN A 342 13.54 20.07 2.49
CA GLN A 342 14.30 19.26 3.47
C GLN A 342 14.88 20.12 4.58
#